data_AF-A0A662ULZ0-F1
#
_entry.id   AF-A0A662ULZ0-F1
#
_cell.length_a   1.000
_cell.length_b   1.000
_cell.length_c   1.000
_cell.angle_alpha   90.00
_cell.angle_beta   90.00
_cell.angle_gamma   90.00
#
_symmetry.space_group_name_H-M   'P 1'
#
loop_
_entity.id
_entity.type
_entity.pdbx_description
1 polymer ?
#
loop_
_entity_poly.entity_id
_entity_poly.type
_entity_poly.pdbx_seq_one_letter_code
_entity_poly.pdbx_strand_id
1 'polypeptide(L)'
;MGIEANFVRLHDLNIILWKLVRNLYLSDTLTHAYLMYDLIYDLERTEAVFAVRSGEVIAYLLCWKGPRVYGLHLWGIKDLFIELLNLGGECLNYSRLYIQLYNDDLSCARELAVYLNDHRL
;
A
#
# COMPACT_ATOMS: atom_id res chain seq x y z
N MET A 1 -5.52 -20.02 7.92
CA MET A 1 -6.82 -19.58 7.39
C MET A 1 -6.56 -18.30 6.63
N GLY A 2 -6.91 -18.23 5.35
CA GLY A 2 -6.72 -17.01 4.56
C GLY A 2 -7.53 -15.86 5.16
N ILE A 3 -6.95 -14.67 5.20
CA ILE A 3 -7.68 -13.47 5.60
C ILE A 3 -8.57 -13.07 4.43
N GLU A 4 -9.89 -13.16 4.61
CA GLU A 4 -10.85 -12.70 3.60
C GLU A 4 -10.93 -11.17 3.63
N ALA A 5 -10.50 -10.53 2.53
CA ALA A 5 -10.54 -9.09 2.34
C ALA A 5 -10.97 -8.78 0.89
N ASN A 6 -11.70 -7.68 0.72
CA ASN A 6 -12.01 -7.14 -0.60
C ASN A 6 -10.89 -6.18 -1.01
N PHE A 7 -10.32 -6.36 -2.20
CA PHE A 7 -9.26 -5.49 -2.70
C PHE A 7 -9.82 -4.43 -3.63
N VAL A 8 -9.52 -3.17 -3.34
CA VAL A 8 -9.99 -2.00 -4.10
C VAL A 8 -8.78 -1.20 -4.55
N ARG A 9 -8.70 -0.86 -5.83
CA ARG A 9 -7.62 -0.04 -6.37
C ARG A 9 -7.98 1.44 -6.33
N LEU A 10 -6.97 2.30 -6.27
CA LEU A 10 -7.14 3.76 -6.28
C LEU A 10 -7.84 4.27 -7.54
N HIS A 11 -7.66 3.61 -8.69
CA HIS A 11 -8.38 3.98 -9.91
C HIS A 11 -9.91 3.90 -9.78
N ASP A 12 -10.42 3.12 -8.82
CA ASP A 12 -11.85 3.00 -8.51
C ASP A 12 -12.31 3.97 -7.42
N LEU A 13 -11.53 5.03 -7.15
CA LEU A 13 -11.83 5.99 -6.10
C LEU A 13 -13.24 6.57 -6.27
N ASN A 14 -14.07 6.24 -5.28
CA ASN A 14 -15.43 6.73 -5.16
C ASN A 14 -15.65 7.27 -3.75
N ILE A 15 -16.84 7.81 -3.49
CA ILE A 15 -17.17 8.41 -2.20
C ILE A 15 -17.10 7.42 -1.03
N ILE A 16 -17.29 6.12 -1.28
CA ILE A 16 -17.20 5.09 -0.25
C ILE A 16 -15.73 4.87 0.09
N LEU A 17 -14.88 4.58 -0.89
CA LEU A 17 -13.45 4.38 -0.66
C LEU A 17 -12.80 5.62 -0.02
N TRP A 18 -13.15 6.81 -0.50
CA TRP A 18 -12.67 8.06 0.08
C TRP A 18 -13.01 8.21 1.57
N LYS A 19 -14.25 7.87 1.96
CA LYS A 19 -14.64 7.90 3.38
C LYS A 19 -13.80 6.92 4.21
N LEU A 20 -13.53 5.72 3.69
CA LEU A 20 -12.73 4.72 4.39
C LEU A 20 -11.28 5.19 4.59
N VAL A 21 -10.65 5.70 3.53
CA VAL A 21 -9.28 6.22 3.58
C VAL A 21 -9.18 7.43 4.51
N ARG A 22 -10.14 8.35 4.45
CA ARG A 22 -10.20 9.50 5.36
C ARG A 22 -10.36 9.05 6.82
N ASN A 23 -11.24 8.07 7.08
CA ASN A 23 -11.42 7.56 8.44
C ASN A 23 -10.13 6.90 8.98
N LEU A 24 -9.43 6.13 8.14
CA LEU A 24 -8.12 5.55 8.47
C LEU A 24 -7.09 6.65 8.82
N TYR A 25 -7.00 7.69 7.99
CA TYR A 25 -6.11 8.82 8.24
C TYR A 25 -6.43 9.55 9.57
N LEU A 26 -7.72 9.71 9.89
CA LEU A 26 -8.14 10.36 11.13
C LEU A 26 -7.89 9.49 12.37
N SER A 27 -7.83 8.15 12.24
CA SER A 27 -7.50 7.27 13.36
C SER A 27 -6.01 7.30 13.75
N ASP A 28 -5.12 7.50 12.77
CA ASP A 28 -3.69 7.69 13.01
C ASP A 28 -3.06 8.55 11.91
N THR A 29 -3.11 9.86 12.13
CA THR A 29 -2.67 10.85 11.14
C THR A 29 -1.19 10.75 10.82
N LEU A 30 -0.33 10.39 11.78
CA LEU A 30 1.11 10.36 11.56
C LEU A 30 1.51 9.18 10.68
N THR A 31 0.97 7.99 10.96
CA THR A 31 1.25 6.79 10.16
C THR A 31 0.75 6.94 8.72
N HIS A 32 -0.39 7.62 8.54
CA HIS A 32 -1.07 7.74 7.24
C HIS A 32 -0.84 9.08 6.53
N ALA A 33 0.11 9.90 7.01
CA ALA A 33 0.37 11.22 6.45
C ALA A 33 0.67 11.18 4.95
N TYR A 34 1.56 10.28 4.52
CA TYR A 34 1.92 10.14 3.10
C TYR A 34 0.76 9.61 2.26
N LEU A 35 -0.02 8.65 2.77
CA LEU A 35 -1.23 8.18 2.08
C LEU A 35 -2.17 9.34 1.76
N MET A 36 -2.52 10.14 2.76
CA MET A 36 -3.45 11.26 2.54
C MET A 36 -2.83 12.37 1.68
N TYR A 37 -1.55 12.67 1.88
CA TYR A 37 -0.84 13.69 1.10
C TYR A 37 -0.81 13.32 -0.39
N ASP A 38 -0.37 12.11 -0.72
CA ASP A 38 -0.20 11.65 -2.10
C ASP A 38 -1.54 11.63 -2.85
N LEU A 39 -2.62 11.23 -2.15
CA LEU A 39 -3.98 11.22 -2.71
C LEU A 39 -4.55 12.62 -2.99
N ILE A 40 -4.16 13.63 -2.19
CA ILE A 40 -4.64 15.01 -2.36
C ILE A 40 -3.82 15.76 -3.39
N TYR A 41 -2.49 15.64 -3.34
CA TYR A 41 -1.57 16.52 -4.06
C TYR A 41 -0.93 15.89 -5.28
N ASP A 42 -0.75 14.56 -5.29
CA ASP A 42 0.03 13.84 -6.31
C ASP A 42 -0.75 12.66 -6.91
N LEU A 43 -2.08 12.79 -7.02
CA LEU A 43 -2.97 11.69 -7.43
C LEU A 43 -2.57 11.04 -8.77
N GLU A 44 -2.16 11.83 -9.77
CA GLU A 44 -1.73 11.33 -11.10
C GLU A 44 -0.44 10.50 -11.07
N ARG A 45 0.34 10.64 -10.01
CA ARG A 45 1.59 9.91 -9.78
C ARG A 45 1.42 8.83 -8.73
N THR A 46 0.21 8.57 -8.27
CA THR A 46 -0.06 7.68 -7.16
C THR A 46 -0.86 6.48 -7.61
N GLU A 47 -0.38 5.29 -7.27
CA GLU A 47 -1.15 4.06 -7.32
C GLU A 47 -1.39 3.57 -5.90
N ALA A 48 -2.54 2.96 -5.63
CA ALA A 48 -2.74 2.26 -4.38
C ALA A 48 -3.68 1.07 -4.52
N VAL A 49 -3.48 0.08 -3.67
CA VAL A 49 -4.37 -1.07 -3.48
C VAL A 49 -4.72 -1.12 -2.00
N PHE A 50 -6.02 -1.18 -1.70
CA PHE A 50 -6.55 -1.22 -0.35
C PHE A 50 -7.19 -2.58 -0.09
N ALA A 51 -6.82 -3.23 0.99
CA ALA A 51 -7.55 -4.38 1.53
C ALA A 51 -8.62 -3.88 2.50
N VAL A 52 -9.88 -4.17 2.19
CA VAL A 52 -11.04 -3.73 2.96
C VAL A 52 -11.74 -4.94 3.57
N ARG A 53 -11.97 -4.91 4.88
CA ARG A 53 -12.75 -5.93 5.59
C ARG A 53 -13.70 -5.27 6.55
N SER A 54 -14.95 -5.74 6.57
CA SER A 54 -16.00 -5.23 7.48
C SER A 54 -16.18 -3.70 7.45
N GLY A 55 -15.96 -3.08 6.29
CA GLY A 55 -16.08 -1.62 6.12
C GLY A 55 -14.89 -0.82 6.61
N GLU A 56 -13.72 -1.43 6.82
CA GLU A 56 -12.50 -0.76 7.24
C GLU A 56 -11.33 -1.13 6.33
N VAL A 57 -10.42 -0.18 6.09
CA VAL A 57 -9.13 -0.48 5.44
C VAL A 57 -8.24 -1.15 6.48
N ILE A 58 -7.87 -2.40 6.23
CA ILE A 58 -7.06 -3.21 7.16
C ILE A 58 -5.61 -3.36 6.69
N ALA A 59 -5.34 -3.08 5.41
CA ALA A 59 -4.01 -2.98 4.85
C ALA A 59 -4.04 -2.16 3.56
N TYR A 60 -2.89 -1.60 3.18
CA TYR A 60 -2.72 -1.01 1.86
C TYR A 60 -1.30 -1.13 1.35
N LEU A 61 -1.21 -1.09 0.02
CA LEU A 61 -0.03 -0.73 -0.73
C LEU A 61 -0.27 0.64 -1.34
N LEU A 62 0.65 1.57 -1.14
CA LEU A 62 0.68 2.87 -1.79
C LEU A 62 2.00 2.99 -2.55
N CYS A 63 1.94 3.39 -3.81
CA CYS A 63 3.11 3.68 -4.62
C CYS A 63 3.04 5.10 -5.16
N TRP A 64 4.02 5.90 -4.78
CA TRP A 64 4.26 7.21 -5.36
C TRP A 64 5.35 7.12 -6.44
N LYS A 65 4.99 7.53 -7.66
CA LYS A 65 5.82 7.51 -8.87
C LYS A 65 6.61 8.81 -9.00
N GLY A 66 7.66 8.91 -8.20
CA GLY A 66 8.62 10.01 -8.27
C GLY A 66 9.41 10.02 -9.59
N PRO A 67 10.03 11.16 -9.96
CA PRO A 67 10.71 11.33 -11.24
C PRO A 67 11.98 10.48 -11.41
N ARG A 68 12.56 9.95 -10.32
CA ARG A 68 13.81 9.17 -10.33
C ARG A 68 13.75 7.91 -9.48
N VAL A 69 12.71 7.78 -8.66
CA VAL A 69 12.57 6.71 -7.68
C VAL A 69 11.11 6.55 -7.36
N TYR A 70 10.69 5.30 -7.14
CA TYR A 70 9.35 5.01 -6.64
C TYR A 70 9.41 4.82 -5.14
N GLY A 71 8.50 5.49 -4.43
CA GLY A 71 8.26 5.27 -3.01
C GLY A 71 7.13 4.29 -2.85
N LEU A 72 7.35 3.20 -2.12
CA LEU A 72 6.37 2.15 -1.89
C LEU A 72 6.13 2.02 -0.39
N HIS A 73 4.89 2.20 0.03
CA HIS A 73 4.45 2.20 1.41
C HIS A 73 3.54 0.99 1.63
N LEU A 74 3.91 0.14 2.59
CA LEU A 74 3.13 -1.03 3.01
C LEU A 74 2.71 -0.88 4.45
N TRP A 75 1.40 -0.94 4.69
CA TRP A 75 0.82 -0.82 6.03
C TRP A 75 -0.27 -1.87 6.25
N GLY A 76 -0.43 -2.31 7.50
CA GLY A 76 -1.55 -3.13 7.97
C GLY A 76 -1.19 -4.60 8.16
N ILE A 77 -2.16 -5.48 7.92
CA ILE A 77 -1.99 -6.91 8.19
C ILE A 77 -0.97 -7.54 7.24
N LYS A 78 0.14 -8.04 7.80
CA LYS A 78 1.30 -8.56 7.05
C LYS A 78 0.98 -9.70 6.10
N ASP A 79 0.05 -10.58 6.46
CA ASP A 79 -0.35 -11.73 5.64
C ASP A 79 -0.94 -11.31 4.28
N LEU A 80 -1.35 -10.04 4.15
CA LEU A 80 -1.88 -9.46 2.91
C LEU A 80 -0.81 -8.80 2.04
N PHE A 81 0.42 -8.60 2.53
CA PHE A 81 1.41 -7.79 1.81
C PHE A 81 1.82 -8.41 0.48
N ILE A 82 1.99 -9.74 0.42
CA ILE A 82 2.32 -10.43 -0.83
C ILE A 82 1.19 -10.29 -1.86
N GLU A 83 -0.07 -10.42 -1.42
CA GLU A 83 -1.22 -10.25 -2.31
C GLU A 83 -1.35 -8.80 -2.79
N LEU A 84 -1.16 -7.83 -1.90
CA LEU A 84 -1.11 -6.41 -2.25
C LEU A 84 0.00 -6.11 -3.27
N LEU A 85 1.18 -6.69 -3.11
CA LEU A 85 2.30 -6.55 -4.05
C LEU A 85 1.99 -7.16 -5.42
N ASN A 86 1.39 -8.36 -5.44
CA ASN A 86 0.95 -8.99 -6.69
C ASN A 86 -0.08 -8.11 -7.42
N LEU A 87 -1.07 -7.58 -6.69
CA LEU A 87 -2.10 -6.71 -7.23
C LEU A 87 -1.55 -5.33 -7.64
N GLY A 88 -0.47 -4.87 -7.03
CA GLY A 88 0.20 -3.62 -7.33
C GLY A 88 1.47 -3.77 -8.18
N GLY A 89 1.67 -4.91 -8.86
CA GLY A 89 2.96 -5.29 -9.45
C GLY A 89 3.59 -4.26 -10.41
N GLU A 90 2.79 -3.39 -11.02
CA GLU A 90 3.29 -2.25 -11.83
C GLU A 90 4.22 -1.32 -11.04
N CYS A 91 4.01 -1.22 -9.72
CA CYS A 91 4.81 -0.42 -8.79
C CYS A 91 6.21 -1.01 -8.57
N LEU A 92 6.39 -2.29 -8.88
CA LEU A 92 7.63 -3.03 -8.66
C LEU A 92 8.56 -3.00 -9.87
N ASN A 93 8.12 -2.51 -11.04
CA ASN A 93 8.93 -2.57 -12.27
C ASN A 93 9.78 -1.30 -12.51
N TYR A 94 10.47 -0.81 -11.47
CA TYR A 94 11.31 0.38 -11.57
C TYR A 94 12.71 0.18 -10.96
N SER A 95 13.74 0.69 -11.64
CA SER A 95 15.15 0.45 -11.31
C SER A 95 15.59 0.94 -9.93
N ARG A 96 14.80 1.80 -9.28
CA ARG A 96 15.02 2.28 -7.91
C ARG A 96 13.69 2.33 -7.16
N LEU A 97 13.62 1.53 -6.10
CA LEU A 97 12.45 1.40 -5.24
C LEU A 97 12.87 1.61 -3.78
N TYR A 98 12.20 2.53 -3.08
CA TYR A 98 12.31 2.64 -1.63
C TYR A 98 11.05 2.08 -0.99
N ILE A 99 11.20 1.07 -0.14
CA ILE A 99 10.09 0.45 0.57
C ILE A 99 10.06 0.96 2.00
N GLN A 100 8.97 1.63 2.36
CA GLN A 100 8.65 2.01 3.73
C GLN A 100 7.62 1.03 4.29
N LEU A 101 8.08 0.22 5.24
CA LEU A 101 7.27 -0.77 5.93
C LEU A 101 6.80 -0.19 7.26
N TYR A 102 5.48 -0.05 7.44
CA TYR A 102 4.87 0.40 8.69
C TYR A 102 4.50 -0.83 9.52
N ASN A 103 5.52 -1.52 10.00
CA ASN A 103 5.39 -2.72 10.81
C ASN A 103 6.59 -2.81 11.78
N ASP A 104 6.32 -3.20 13.02
CA ASP A 104 7.28 -3.40 14.10
C ASP A 104 7.89 -4.81 14.12
N ASP A 105 7.37 -5.73 13.30
CA ASP A 105 7.85 -7.11 13.14
C ASP A 105 8.93 -7.23 12.04
N LEU A 106 10.18 -7.42 12.47
CA LEU A 106 11.34 -7.62 11.58
C LEU A 106 11.24 -8.86 10.68
N SER A 107 10.41 -9.86 11.02
CA SER A 107 10.22 -11.03 10.15
C SER A 107 9.59 -10.64 8.81
N CYS A 108 8.71 -9.63 8.82
CA CYS A 108 8.04 -9.13 7.64
C CYS A 108 9.02 -8.58 6.61
N ALA A 109 10.03 -7.81 7.07
CA ALA A 109 11.06 -7.29 6.17
C ALA A 109 11.88 -8.41 5.49
N ARG A 110 12.12 -9.53 6.20
CA ARG A 110 12.84 -10.68 5.64
C ARG A 110 12.00 -11.42 4.59
N GLU A 111 10.73 -11.66 4.87
CA GLU A 111 9.82 -12.30 3.92
C GLU A 111 9.66 -11.47 2.65
N LEU A 112 9.49 -10.16 2.79
CA LEU A 112 9.45 -9.22 1.67
C LEU A 112 10.74 -9.23 0.85
N ALA A 113 11.91 -9.25 1.51
CA ALA A 113 13.19 -9.32 0.81
C ALA A 113 13.35 -10.61 0.00
N VAL A 114 12.89 -11.76 0.53
CA VAL A 114 12.89 -13.03 -0.22
C VAL A 114 11.95 -12.93 -1.43
N TYR A 115 10.71 -12.50 -1.22
CA TYR A 115 9.73 -12.34 -2.30
C TYR A 115 10.25 -11.45 -3.44
N LEU A 116 10.84 -10.30 -3.11
CA LEU A 116 11.37 -9.35 -4.09
C LEU A 116 12.58 -9.89 -4.85
N ASN A 117 13.46 -10.66 -4.19
CA ASN A 117 14.58 -11.32 -4.86
C ASN A 117 14.11 -12.38 -5.86
N ASP A 118 13.07 -13.15 -5.51
CA ASP A 118 12.53 -14.20 -6.36
C ASP A 118 11.78 -13.64 -7.58
N HIS A 119 11.17 -12.45 -7.45
CA HIS A 119 10.36 -11.81 -8.50
C HIS A 119 11.13 -10.75 -9.31
N ARG A 120 12.44 -10.62 -9.09
CA ARG A 120 13.39 -9.76 -9.81
C ARG A 120 12.83 -8.39 -10.27
N LEU A 121 13.05 -7.42 -9.39
CA LEU A 121 13.90 -6.28 -9.77
C LEU A 121 15.37 -6.71 -9.87
#